data_AF-A0A7J4XFW7-F1
#
_entry.id   AF-A0A7J4XFW7-F1
#
_cell.length_a   1.000
_cell.length_b   1.000
_cell.length_c   1.000
_cell.angle_alpha   90.00
_cell.angle_beta   90.00
_cell.angle_gamma   90.00
#
_symmetry.space_group_name_H-M   'P 1'
#
loop_
_entity.id
_entity.type
_entity.pdbx_description
1 polymer ?
#
loop_
_entity_poly.entity_id
_entity_poly.type
_entity_poly.pdbx_seq_one_letter_code
_entity_poly.pdbx_strand_id
1 'polypeptide(L)' 'VLRSELSRERATRLEGSFGTQKQHYSLSKVKARNRKTEILWIFFGIHTANAILMIDKIKNRQKKAA' A
#
# COMPACT_ATOMS: atom_id res chain seq x y z
N VAL A 1 -24.46 11.21 -0.50
CA VAL A 1 -24.54 9.90 -1.19
C VAL A 1 -23.53 9.80 -2.34
N LEU A 2 -23.64 10.56 -3.44
CA LEU A 2 -22.69 10.47 -4.58
C LEU A 2 -21.19 10.61 -4.20
N ARG A 3 -20.85 11.60 -3.36
CA ARG A 3 -19.45 11.84 -2.95
C ARG A 3 -18.88 10.73 -2.06
N SER A 4 -19.70 10.11 -1.22
CA SER A 4 -19.27 9.00 -0.35
C SER A 4 -18.96 7.75 -1.17
N GLU A 5 -19.83 7.43 -2.13
CA GLU A 5 -19.67 6.30 -3.04
C GLU A 5 -18.45 6.46 -3.93
N LEU A 6 -18.22 7.66 -4.48
CA LEU A 6 -17.01 7.95 -5.25
C LEU A 6 -15.74 7.77 -4.41
N SER A 7 -15.74 8.26 -3.16
CA SER A 7 -14.59 8.07 -2.26
C SER A 7 -14.38 6.61 -1.88
N ARG A 8 -15.45 5.82 -1.82
CA ARG A 8 -15.40 4.38 -1.52
C ARG A 8 -14.81 3.61 -2.70
N GLU A 9 -15.31 3.87 -3.91
CA GLU A 9 -14.81 3.26 -5.14
C GLU A 9 -13.32 3.54 -5.35
N ARG A 10 -12.88 4.80 -5.16
CA ARG A 10 -11.45 5.17 -5.23
C ARG A 10 -10.59 4.43 -4.21
N ALA A 11 -11.07 4.33 -2.97
CA ALA A 11 -10.35 3.61 -1.92
C ALA A 11 -10.22 2.12 -2.27
N THR A 12 -11.30 1.49 -2.73
CA THR A 12 -11.33 0.08 -3.13
C THR A 12 -10.36 -0.20 -4.28
N ARG A 13 -10.37 0.62 -5.34
CA ARG A 13 -9.44 0.47 -6.48
C ARG A 13 -7.97 0.55 -6.06
N LEU A 14 -7.66 1.40 -5.08
CA LEU A 14 -6.29 1.61 -4.61
C LEU A 14 -5.81 0.55 -3.60
N GLU A 15 -6.68 -0.33 -3.10
CA GLU A 15 -6.25 -1.38 -2.17
C GLU A 15 -5.22 -2.31 -2.80
N GLY A 16 -5.31 -2.57 -4.11
CA GLY A 16 -4.35 -3.38 -4.84
C GLY A 16 -2.91 -2.85 -4.80
N SER A 17 -2.73 -1.52 -4.68
CA SER A 17 -1.38 -0.92 -4.63
C SER A 17 -0.60 -1.30 -3.37
N PHE A 18 -1.26 -1.75 -2.30
CA PHE A 18 -0.62 -2.14 -1.04
C PHE A 18 -0.27 -3.62 -0.95
N GLY A 19 -0.65 -4.42 -1.96
CA GLY A 19 -0.51 -5.87 -1.93
C GLY A 19 -1.24 -6.51 -0.73
N THR A 20 -0.67 -7.57 -0.19
CA THR A 20 -1.24 -8.32 0.95
C THR A 20 -0.91 -7.70 2.31
N GLN A 21 -0.14 -6.62 2.34
CA GLN A 21 0.47 -6.08 3.56
C GLN A 21 -0.22 -4.82 4.08
N LYS A 22 -1.36 -4.40 3.50
CA LYS A 22 -2.06 -3.14 3.86
C LYS A 22 -2.29 -2.97 5.36
N GLN A 23 -2.70 -4.04 6.05
CA GLN A 23 -2.95 -4.01 7.49
C GLN A 23 -1.68 -3.82 8.33
N HIS A 24 -0.52 -4.27 7.84
CA HIS A 24 0.76 -4.11 8.51
C HIS A 24 1.25 -2.65 8.54
N TYR A 25 0.71 -1.80 7.66
CA TYR A 25 0.98 -0.36 7.66
C TYR A 25 0.03 0.44 8.57
N SER A 26 -0.81 -0.22 9.37
CA SER A 26 -1.88 0.40 10.16
C SER A 26 -2.87 1.23 9.31
N LEU A 27 -2.98 0.89 8.02
CA LEU A 27 -3.89 1.54 7.07
C LEU A 27 -5.22 0.78 7.02
N SER A 28 -6.11 1.09 7.96
CA SER A 28 -7.46 0.54 7.94
C SER A 28 -8.28 1.04 6.74
N LYS A 29 -7.96 2.23 6.21
CA LYS A 29 -8.65 2.84 5.06
C LYS A 29 -7.73 3.72 4.22
N VAL A 30 -7.83 3.60 2.88
CA VAL A 30 -7.16 4.48 1.92
C VAL A 30 -7.96 5.77 1.74
N LYS A 31 -7.34 6.93 2.04
CA LYS A 31 -8.00 8.25 1.95
C LYS A 31 -7.65 8.94 0.62
N ALA A 32 -8.24 8.47 -0.47
CA ALA A 32 -8.00 8.99 -1.82
C ALA A 32 -9.13 9.92 -2.29
N ARG A 33 -9.14 11.15 -1.76
CA ARG A 33 -10.24 12.11 -1.98
C ARG A 33 -10.10 12.92 -3.25
N ASN A 34 -8.89 13.03 -3.79
CA ASN A 34 -8.56 13.75 -5.00
C ASN A 34 -7.35 13.13 -5.72
N ARG A 35 -7.08 13.56 -6.96
CA ARG A 35 -6.01 13.02 -7.81
C ARG A 35 -4.61 13.07 -7.16
N LYS A 36 -4.27 14.17 -6.47
CA LYS A 36 -2.96 14.28 -5.79
C LYS A 36 -2.81 13.21 -4.71
N THR A 37 -3.85 13.00 -3.91
CA THR A 37 -3.85 11.94 -2.89
C THR A 37 -3.89 10.54 -3.50
N GLU A 38 -4.59 10.33 -4.62
CA GLU A 38 -4.58 9.04 -5.33
C GLU A 38 -3.15 8.68 -5.78
N ILE A 39 -2.45 9.61 -6.42
CA ILE A 39 -1.06 9.42 -6.85
C ILE A 39 -0.16 9.10 -5.66
N LEU A 40 -0.28 9.86 -4.56
CA LEU A 40 0.48 9.60 -3.33
C LEU A 40 0.23 8.17 -2.81
N TRP A 41 -1.02 7.72 -2.77
CA TRP A 41 -1.36 6.38 -2.26
C TRP A 41 -0.86 5.26 -3.16
N ILE A 42 -0.83 5.46 -4.48
CA ILE A 42 -0.23 4.50 -5.42
C ILE A 42 1.26 4.33 -5.12
N PHE A 43 2.02 5.44 -5.10
CA PHE A 43 3.46 5.38 -4.82
C PHE A 43 3.74 4.81 -3.44
N PHE A 44 3.04 5.30 -2.43
CA PHE A 44 3.21 4.84 -1.06
C PHE A 44 2.93 3.34 -0.93
N GLY A 45 1.84 2.83 -1.50
CA GLY A 45 1.52 1.40 -1.48
C GLY A 45 2.59 0.54 -2.14
N ILE A 46 3.05 0.93 -3.34
CA ILE A 46 4.05 0.18 -4.11
C ILE A 46 5.41 0.16 -3.37
N HIS A 47 5.88 1.32 -2.91
CA HIS A 47 7.18 1.42 -2.25
C HIS A 47 7.21 0.67 -0.93
N THR A 48 6.14 0.74 -0.14
CA THR A 48 6.07 0.03 1.15
C THR A 48 5.99 -1.48 0.95
N ALA A 49 5.20 -1.96 -0.02
CA ALA A 49 5.14 -3.39 -0.36
C ALA A 49 6.51 -3.91 -0.81
N ASN A 50 7.21 -3.16 -1.65
CA ASN A 50 8.55 -3.52 -2.11
C ASN A 50 9.57 -3.53 -0.97
N ALA A 51 9.53 -2.56 -0.06
CA ALA A 51 10.44 -2.49 1.08
C ALA A 51 10.30 -3.71 2.00
N ILE A 52 9.08 -4.16 2.29
CA ILE A 52 8.85 -5.38 3.10
C ILE A 52 9.50 -6.60 2.42
N LEU A 53 9.25 -6.79 1.12
CA LEU A 53 9.85 -7.91 0.37
C LEU A 53 11.39 -7.84 0.35
N MET A 54 11.96 -6.63 0.28
CA MET A 54 13.40 -6.43 0.34
C MET A 54 13.99 -6.80 1.70
N ILE A 55 13.33 -6.46 2.81
CA ILE A 55 13.79 -6.79 4.16
C ILE A 55 13.93 -8.30 4.32
N ASP A 56 12.90 -9.07 3.92
CA ASP A 56 12.94 -10.53 4.01
C ASP A 56 14.03 -11.13 3.12
N LYS A 57 14.21 -10.57 1.92
CA LYS A 57 15.28 -10.97 1.00
C LYS A 57 16.67 -10.74 1.59
N ILE A 58 16.89 -9.60 2.26
CA ILE A 58 18.18 -9.28 2.90
C ILE A 58 18.43 -10.20 4.11
N LYS A 59 17.44 -10.38 4.99
CA LYS A 59 17.54 -11.29 6.15
C LYS A 59 17.87 -12.72 5.73
N ASN A 60 17.22 -13.23 4.67
CA ASN A 60 17.49 -14.57 4.15
C ASN A 60 18.88 -14.71 3.52
N ARG A 61 19.40 -13.64 2.88
CA ARG A 61 20.79 -13.64 2.39
C ARG A 61 21.80 -13.65 3.54
N GLN A 62 21.58 -12.86 4.59
CA GLN A 62 22.45 -12.85 5.77
C GLN A 62 22.47 -14.22 6.46
N LYS A 63 21.31 -14.87 6.64
CA LYS A 63 21.24 -16.24 7.20
C LYS A 63 21.96 -17.31 6.39
N LYS A 64 22.05 -17.14 5.06
CA LYS A 64 22.78 -18.08 4.18
C LYS A 64 24.29 -17.86 4.16
N ALA A 65 24.74 -16.66 4.55
CA ALA A 65 26.14 -16.28 4.54
C ALA A 65 26.83 -16.51 5.90
N ALA A 66 26.05 -16.65 6.97
CA ALA A 66 26.49 -17.10 8.29
C ALA A 66 26.49 -18.63 8.37
#